data_AF-A0A369KV54-F1
#
_entry.id   AF-A0A369KV54-F1
#
_cell.length_a   1.000
_cell.length_b   1.000
_cell.length_c   1.000
_cell.angle_alpha   90.00
_cell.angle_beta   90.00
_cell.angle_gamma   90.00
#
_symmetry.space_group_name_H-M   'P 1'
#
loop_
_entity.id
_entity.type
_entity.pdbx_description
1 polymer ?
#
loop_
_entity_poly.entity_id
_entity_poly.type
_entity_poly.pdbx_seq_one_letter_code
_entity_poly.pdbx_strand_id
1 'polypeptide(L)' 'MEYLLRKIYLNPKYYLKNLTTFQLHYFYDYFQYESSSIIDNTAPECVYDKQVAIKISKHIRKELRARVDYKPCYKHIH' A
#
# COMPACT_ATOMS: atom_id res chain seq x y z
N MET A 1 6.03 -1.45 13.92
CA MET A 1 5.58 -1.50 12.51
C MET A 1 4.68 -2.70 12.21
N GLU A 2 4.96 -3.87 12.79
CA GLU A 2 4.19 -5.12 12.57
C GLU A 2 2.68 -5.01 12.87
N TYR A 3 2.31 -4.27 13.92
CA TYR A 3 0.90 -3.99 14.25
C TYR A 3 0.14 -3.25 13.14
N LEU A 4 0.78 -2.27 12.50
CA LEU A 4 0.22 -1.53 11.37
C LEU A 4 0.11 -2.42 10.14
N LEU A 5 1.13 -3.26 9.89
CA LEU A 5 1.11 -4.24 8.81
C LEU A 5 -0.10 -5.17 8.93
N ARG A 6 -0.29 -5.79 10.11
CA ARG A 6 -1.43 -6.69 10.38
C ARG A 6 -2.77 -6.00 10.15
N LYS A 7 -2.90 -4.73 10.55
CA LYS A 7 -4.10 -3.92 10.29
C LYS A 7 -4.34 -3.69 8.79
N ILE A 8 -3.29 -3.40 8.01
CA ILE A 8 -3.39 -3.23 6.56
C ILE A 8 -3.82 -4.53 5.87
N TYR A 9 -3.33 -5.68 6.32
CA TYR A 9 -3.80 -6.99 5.82
C TYR A 9 -5.29 -7.24 6.11
N LEU A 10 -5.79 -6.83 7.29
CA LEU A 10 -7.19 -7.01 7.68
C LEU A 10 -8.15 -6.08 6.93
N ASN A 11 -7.80 -4.79 6.77
CA ASN A 11 -8.67 -3.82 6.09
C ASN A 11 -7.87 -2.70 5.41
N PRO A 12 -7.29 -2.96 4.22
CA PRO A 12 -6.40 -2.00 3.57
C PRO A 12 -7.11 -0.68 3.24
N LYS A 13 -8.38 -0.71 2.82
CA LYS A 13 -9.12 0.50 2.44
C LYS A 13 -9.28 1.48 3.60
N TYR A 14 -9.55 0.99 4.81
CA TYR A 14 -9.73 1.85 5.98
C TYR A 14 -8.39 2.37 6.51
N TYR A 15 -7.41 1.47 6.69
CA TYR A 15 -6.16 1.84 7.35
C TYR A 15 -5.26 2.71 6.47
N LEU A 16 -5.23 2.49 5.14
CA LEU A 16 -4.39 3.29 4.25
C LEU A 16 -4.76 4.77 4.22
N LYS A 17 -6.04 5.12 4.39
CA LYS A 17 -6.50 6.51 4.44
C LYS A 17 -5.91 7.29 5.62
N ASN A 18 -5.66 6.60 6.74
CA ASN A 18 -5.16 7.20 7.97
C ASN A 18 -3.62 7.29 8.01
N LEU A 19 -2.93 6.78 6.98
CA LEU A 19 -1.47 6.84 6.91
C LEU A 19 -1.00 8.18 6.36
N THR A 20 0.17 8.62 6.77
CA THR A 20 0.87 9.74 6.12
C THR A 20 1.38 9.33 4.74
N THR A 21 1.68 10.30 3.88
CA THR A 21 2.25 10.02 2.54
C THR A 21 3.58 9.27 2.64
N PHE A 22 4.43 9.61 3.62
CA PHE A 22 5.69 8.89 3.88
C PHE A 22 5.44 7.42 4.24
N GLN A 23 4.48 7.15 5.14
CA GLN A 23 4.10 5.78 5.48
C GLN A 23 3.51 5.02 4.29
N LEU A 24 2.70 5.68 3.45
CA LEU A 24 2.19 5.06 2.22
C LEU A 24 3.31 4.66 1.27
N HIS A 25 4.33 5.49 1.08
CA HIS A 25 5.51 5.12 0.28
C HIS A 25 6.25 3.93 0.87
N TYR A 26 6.53 3.95 2.18
CA TYR A 26 7.16 2.82 2.88
C TYR A 26 6.40 1.51 2.66
N PHE A 27 5.08 1.51 2.87
CA PHE A 27 4.28 0.30 2.67
C PHE A 27 4.15 -0.08 1.18
N TYR A 28 4.15 0.89 0.27
CA TYR A 28 4.15 0.59 -1.16
C TYR A 28 5.38 -0.23 -1.55
N ASP A 29 6.56 0.22 -1.12
CA ASP A 29 7.84 -0.43 -1.41
C ASP A 29 7.90 -1.81 -0.75
N TYR A 30 7.43 -1.92 0.50
CA TYR A 30 7.30 -3.21 1.19
C TYR A 30 6.43 -4.20 0.40
N PHE A 31 5.20 -3.83 0.04
CA PHE A 31 4.28 -4.74 -0.65
C PHE A 31 4.68 -5.02 -2.10
N GLN A 32 5.41 -4.10 -2.75
CA GLN A 32 6.07 -4.33 -4.04
C GLN A 32 7.13 -5.42 -3.89
N TYR A 33 8.04 -5.28 -2.93
CA TYR A 33 9.07 -6.28 -2.64
C TYR A 33 8.47 -7.66 -2.33
N GLU A 34 7.49 -7.72 -1.43
CA GLU A 34 6.77 -8.97 -1.09
C GLU A 34 6.10 -9.61 -2.31
N SER A 35 5.54 -8.80 -3.22
CA SER A 35 4.91 -9.30 -4.44
C SER A 35 5.92 -9.80 -5.50
N SER A 36 7.12 -9.22 -5.51
CA SER A 36 8.17 -9.50 -6.49
C SER A 36 9.20 -10.53 -6.00
N SER A 37 9.18 -10.89 -4.71
CA SER A 37 10.14 -11.83 -4.13
C SER A 37 10.10 -13.16 -4.89
N ILE A 38 11.20 -13.53 -5.54
CA ILE A 38 11.37 -14.81 -6.23
C ILE A 38 11.84 -15.82 -5.19
N ILE A 39 10.99 -16.12 -4.20
CA ILE A 39 11.20 -17.28 -3.33
C ILE A 39 10.38 -18.39 -3.97
N ASP A 40 11.01 -19.54 -4.23
CA ASP A 40 10.47 -20.69 -4.95
C ASP A 40 9.08 -21.08 -4.43
N ASN A 41 8.06 -20.65 -5.16
CA ASN A 41 6.65 -20.70 -4.77
C ASN A 41 5.98 -21.99 -5.25
N THR A 42 6.23 -23.11 -4.59
CA THR A 42 5.43 -24.33 -4.79
C THR A 42 4.33 -24.50 -3.75
N ALA A 43 4.32 -23.70 -2.68
CA ALA A 43 3.28 -23.75 -1.65
C ALA A 43 2.08 -22.83 -1.98
N PRO A 44 0.82 -23.32 -1.93
CA PRO A 44 -0.38 -22.53 -2.19
C PRO A 44 -0.55 -21.29 -1.30
N GLU A 45 -0.11 -21.37 -0.04
CA GLU A 45 -0.19 -20.28 0.94
C GLU A 45 0.66 -19.07 0.51
N CYS A 46 1.87 -19.31 0.00
CA CYS A 46 2.73 -18.26 -0.55
C CYS A 46 2.13 -17.57 -1.78
N VAL A 47 1.35 -18.30 -2.59
CA VAL A 47 0.65 -17.71 -3.75
C VAL A 47 -0.48 -16.78 -3.29
N TYR A 48 -1.23 -17.19 -2.27
CA TYR A 48 -2.29 -16.37 -1.69
C TYR A 48 -1.73 -15.05 -1.12
N ASP A 49 -0.67 -15.12 -0.33
CA ASP A 49 -0.07 -13.94 0.30
C ASP A 49 0.48 -12.95 -0.73
N LYS A 50 1.07 -13.43 -1.83
CA LYS A 50 1.49 -12.56 -2.94
C LYS A 50 0.31 -11.88 -3.62
N GLN A 51 -0.80 -12.59 -3.84
CA GLN A 51 -2.00 -11.96 -4.39
C GLN A 51 -2.56 -10.87 -3.47
N VAL A 52 -2.51 -11.10 -2.16
CA VAL A 52 -2.91 -10.10 -1.16
C VAL A 52 -1.96 -8.89 -1.20
N ALA A 53 -0.65 -9.11 -1.22
CA ALA A 53 0.34 -8.03 -1.34
C ALA A 53 0.16 -7.20 -2.62
N ILE A 54 -0.11 -7.84 -3.77
CA ILE A 54 -0.44 -7.15 -5.04
C ILE A 54 -1.70 -6.29 -4.91
N LYS A 55 -2.76 -6.81 -4.26
CA LYS A 55 -4.00 -6.05 -4.06
C LYS A 55 -3.76 -4.84 -3.16
N ILE A 56 -2.98 -5.00 -2.10
CA ILE A 56 -2.66 -3.92 -1.17
C ILE A 56 -1.80 -2.85 -1.86
N SER A 57 -0.76 -3.23 -2.59
CA SER A 57 0.10 -2.27 -3.32
C SER A 57 -0.70 -1.46 -4.36
N LYS A 58 -1.67 -2.09 -5.05
CA LYS A 58 -2.62 -1.39 -5.93
C LYS A 58 -3.48 -0.36 -5.19
N HIS A 59 -3.98 -0.70 -3.99
CA HIS A 59 -4.73 0.27 -3.17
C HIS A 59 -3.86 1.44 -2.71
N ILE A 60 -2.63 1.16 -2.26
CA ILE A 60 -1.68 2.21 -1.86
C ILE A 60 -1.38 3.14 -3.03
N ARG A 61 -1.13 2.61 -4.22
CA ARG A 61 -0.89 3.40 -5.43
C ARG A 61 -2.09 4.30 -5.78
N LYS A 62 -3.31 3.79 -5.61
CA LYS A 62 -4.54 4.57 -5.82
C LYS A 62 -4.66 5.71 -4.81
N GLU A 63 -4.38 5.45 -3.54
CA GLU A 63 -4.43 6.46 -2.47
C GLU A 63 -3.35 7.54 -2.67
N LEU A 64 -2.12 7.15 -3.03
CA LEU A 64 -1.04 8.07 -3.39
C LEU A 64 -1.43 8.97 -4.56
N ARG A 65 -2.00 8.42 -5.63
CA ARG A 65 -2.51 9.20 -6.76
C ARG A 65 -3.60 10.16 -6.33
N ALA A 66 -4.58 9.68 -5.57
CA ALA A 66 -5.66 10.52 -5.04
C ALA A 66 -5.09 11.72 -4.28
N ARG A 67 -4.04 11.56 -3.47
CA ARG A 67 -3.41 12.66 -2.72
C ARG A 67 -2.61 13.63 -3.59
N VAL A 68 -2.01 13.15 -4.68
CA VAL A 68 -1.33 14.01 -5.67
C VAL A 68 -2.36 14.84 -6.45
N ASP A 69 -3.46 14.19 -6.87
CA ASP A 69 -4.57 14.85 -7.56
C ASP A 69 -5.32 15.82 -6.62
N TYR A 70 -5.37 15.52 -5.32
CA TYR A 70 -5.91 16.38 -4.26
C TYR A 70 -4.90 17.40 -3.73
N LYS A 71 -3.93 17.85 -4.54
CA LYS A 71 -3.26 19.12 -4.24
C LYS A 71 -4.32 20.23 -4.32
N PRO A 72 -4.63 20.95 -3.24
CA PRO A 72 -5.44 22.15 -3.36
C PRO A 72 -4.74 23.06 -4.36
N CYS A 73 -5.49 23.63 -5.29
CA CYS A 73 -5.01 24.75 -6.09
C CYS A 73 -4.68 25.92 -5.14
N TYR A 74 -3.48 25.93 -4.56
CA TYR A 74 -2.88 27.09 -3.88
C TYR A 74 -2.49 28.19 -4.90
N LYS A 75 -3.29 28.37 -5.96
CA LYS A 75 -3.11 29.45 -6.95
C LYS A 75 -3.92 30.70 -6.65
N HIS A 76 -4.61 30.78 -5.52
CA HIS A 76 -5.43 31.95 -5.17
C HIS A 76 -5.28 32.41 -3.70
N ILE A 77 -4.06 32.38 -3.16
CA ILE A 77 -3.73 33.17 -1.96
C ILE A 77 -2.29 33.69 -2.09
N HIS A 78 -2.04 34.65 -2.98
CA HIS A 78 -1.88 36.08 -2.64
C HIS A 78 -1.54 36.88 -3.89
#